data_AF-A0A2G2AX83-F1
#
_entry.id   AF-A0A2G2AX83-F1
#
_cell.length_a   1.000
_cell.length_b   1.000
_cell.length_c   1.000
_cell.angle_alpha   90.00
_cell.angle_beta   90.00
_cell.angle_gamma   90.00
#
_symmetry.space_group_name_H-M   'P 1'
#
loop_
_entity.id
_entity.type
_entity.pdbx_description
1 polymer ?
#
loop_
_entity_poly.entity_id
_entity_poly.type
_entity_poly.pdbx_seq_one_letter_code
_entity_poly.pdbx_strand_id
1 'polypeptide(L)'
;MNSNGLTALHLNTVAQQHTIPKIDPKAEDSELRKQTNAFEAVIVKMLMDNAMKDEKNLFSEQNDPGDKIYKSMYRDELSKVSAGGFGFSQMLYDYLSQKH
;
A
#
# COMPACT_ATOMS: atom_id res chain seq x y z
N MET A 1 41.81 14.46 -1.31
CA MET A 1 41.20 14.83 -0.02
C MET A 1 39.82 15.40 -0.35
N ASN A 2 38.82 14.52 -0.45
CA ASN A 2 37.77 14.22 0.55
C ASN A 2 36.61 15.22 0.41
N SER A 3 35.55 14.91 -0.36
CA SER A 3 34.39 14.03 -0.08
C SER A 3 33.22 14.81 0.52
N ASN A 4 32.00 14.27 0.31
CA ASN A 4 30.67 14.71 0.76
C ASN A 4 29.94 15.49 -0.34
N GLY A 5 29.33 14.85 -1.35
CA GLY A 5 28.39 13.72 -1.26
C GLY A 5 27.10 14.21 -1.94
N LEU A 6 26.99 14.11 -3.27
CA LEU A 6 26.20 13.06 -3.93
C LEU A 6 25.09 12.51 -3.01
N THR A 7 23.85 12.59 -3.51
CA THR A 7 22.67 11.85 -3.03
C THR A 7 21.72 12.60 -2.08
N ALA A 8 21.29 13.81 -2.46
CA ALA A 8 19.90 14.20 -2.25
C ALA A 8 19.04 13.54 -3.36
N LEU A 9 19.06 12.19 -3.44
CA LEU A 9 18.11 11.46 -4.27
C LEU A 9 16.75 11.64 -3.65
N HIS A 10 15.90 12.44 -4.30
CA HIS A 10 14.49 12.15 -4.52
C HIS A 10 13.81 11.31 -3.42
N LEU A 11 13.73 11.82 -2.19
CA LEU A 11 12.94 11.23 -1.10
C LEU A 11 11.42 11.31 -1.35
N ASN A 12 11.00 11.93 -2.46
CA ASN A 12 9.60 12.06 -2.87
C ASN A 12 9.05 10.85 -3.62
N THR A 13 9.82 9.79 -3.87
CA THR A 13 9.36 8.63 -4.66
C THR A 13 8.93 7.41 -3.84
N VAL A 14 9.29 7.33 -2.55
CA VAL A 14 9.03 6.12 -1.74
C VAL A 14 7.72 6.19 -0.95
N ALA A 15 7.18 7.40 -0.72
CA ALA A 15 5.75 7.53 -0.42
C ALA A 15 4.98 7.32 -1.73
N GLN A 16 4.90 6.06 -2.18
CA GLN A 16 4.10 5.69 -3.34
C GLN A 16 2.72 6.32 -3.16
N GLN A 17 2.37 7.25 -4.04
CA GLN A 17 0.98 7.64 -4.23
C GLN A 17 0.20 6.33 -4.33
N HIS A 18 -0.84 6.18 -3.50
CA HIS A 18 -1.75 5.04 -3.57
C HIS A 18 -2.35 5.01 -4.96
N THR A 19 -1.72 4.27 -5.88
CA THR A 19 -2.26 4.05 -7.20
C THR A 19 -3.41 3.09 -7.01
N ILE A 20 -4.62 3.62 -7.09
CA ILE A 20 -5.81 2.79 -7.07
C ILE A 20 -5.70 1.85 -8.29
N PRO A 21 -5.64 0.53 -8.08
CA PRO A 21 -5.47 -0.40 -9.18
C PRO A 21 -6.67 -0.27 -10.13
N LYS A 22 -6.39 -0.27 -11.44
CA LYS A 22 -7.43 -0.26 -12.45
C LYS A 22 -8.05 -1.65 -12.51
N ILE A 23 -9.37 -1.70 -12.39
CA ILE A 23 -10.14 -2.93 -12.56
C ILE A 23 -10.75 -2.90 -13.97
N ASP A 24 -10.49 -3.93 -14.75
CA ASP A 24 -11.22 -4.22 -15.98
C ASP A 24 -12.33 -5.23 -15.65
N PRO A 25 -13.61 -4.81 -15.64
CA PRO A 25 -14.72 -5.72 -15.37
C PRO A 25 -14.79 -6.89 -16.34
N LYS A 26 -14.20 -6.77 -17.54
CA LYS A 26 -14.18 -7.79 -18.59
C LYS A 26 -12.92 -8.64 -18.60
N ALA A 27 -12.06 -8.50 -17.60
CA ALA A 27 -10.90 -9.35 -17.44
C ALA A 27 -11.29 -10.81 -17.26
N GLU A 28 -10.45 -11.70 -17.77
CA GLU A 28 -10.51 -13.14 -17.49
C GLU A 28 -10.43 -13.40 -15.97
N ASP A 29 -11.01 -14.51 -15.52
CA ASP A 29 -11.20 -14.84 -14.11
C ASP A 29 -9.95 -14.62 -13.22
N SER A 30 -8.80 -15.19 -13.65
CA SER A 30 -7.53 -15.08 -12.92
C SER A 30 -7.04 -13.64 -12.80
N GLU A 31 -7.25 -12.84 -13.84
CA GLU A 31 -6.83 -11.45 -13.89
C GLU A 31 -7.78 -10.56 -13.08
N LEU A 32 -9.08 -10.80 -13.19
CA LEU A 32 -10.09 -10.15 -12.35
C LEU A 32 -9.80 -10.40 -10.87
N ARG A 33 -9.44 -11.64 -10.50
CA ARG A 33 -9.07 -11.98 -9.12
C ARG A 33 -7.81 -11.27 -8.64
N LYS A 34 -6.78 -11.14 -9.48
CA LYS A 34 -5.58 -10.35 -9.15
C LYS A 34 -5.91 -8.88 -8.92
N GLN A 35 -6.77 -8.30 -9.76
CA GLN A 35 -7.17 -6.90 -9.66
C GLN A 35 -8.00 -6.63 -8.41
N THR A 36 -8.93 -7.52 -8.04
CA THR A 36 -9.70 -7.36 -6.79
C THR A 36 -8.86 -7.59 -5.54
N ASN A 37 -7.88 -8.51 -5.56
CA ASN A 37 -6.91 -8.65 -4.47
C ASN A 37 -6.03 -7.39 -4.33
N ALA A 38 -5.55 -6.83 -5.46
CA ALA A 38 -4.77 -5.59 -5.44
C ALA A 38 -5.57 -4.42 -4.85
N PHE A 39 -6.87 -4.34 -5.17
CA PHE A 39 -7.78 -3.36 -4.58
C PHE A 39 -7.93 -3.53 -3.06
N GLU A 40 -8.10 -4.76 -2.58
CA GLU A 40 -8.17 -5.03 -1.14
C GLU A 40 -6.88 -4.65 -0.42
N ALA A 41 -5.71 -4.88 -1.02
CA ALA A 41 -4.44 -4.46 -0.44
C ALA A 41 -4.39 -2.93 -0.17
N VAL A 42 -4.97 -2.12 -1.06
CA VAL A 42 -5.06 -0.65 -0.86
C VAL A 42 -5.94 -0.31 0.33
N ILE A 43 -7.10 -0.98 0.48
CA ILE A 43 -7.99 -0.78 1.63
C ILE A 43 -7.31 -1.17 2.94
N VAL A 44 -6.68 -2.34 2.97
CA VAL A 44 -5.98 -2.85 4.16
C VAL A 44 -4.86 -1.89 4.55
N LYS A 45 -4.09 -1.40 3.57
CA LYS A 45 -3.06 -0.39 3.82
C LYS A 45 -3.65 0.89 4.42
N MET A 46 -4.71 1.43 3.82
CA MET A 46 -5.37 2.64 4.33
C MET A 46 -5.87 2.44 5.77
N LEU A 47 -6.39 1.25 6.10
CA LEU A 47 -6.80 0.92 7.45
C LEU A 47 -5.59 0.89 8.40
N MET A 48 -4.51 0.20 8.02
CA MET A 48 -3.28 0.12 8.81
C MET A 48 -2.63 1.48 9.03
N ASP A 49 -2.58 2.31 7.98
CA ASP A 49 -2.07 3.68 8.05
C ASP A 49 -2.87 4.54 9.01
N ASN A 50 -4.18 4.30 9.13
CA ASN A 50 -5.01 5.02 10.10
C ASN A 50 -4.89 4.44 11.53
N ALA A 51 -4.84 3.11 11.67
CA ALA A 51 -4.78 2.44 12.96
C ALA A 51 -3.44 2.65 13.68
N MET A 52 -2.35 2.80 12.94
CA MET A 52 -0.99 2.96 13.47
C MET A 52 -0.52 4.43 13.48
N LYS A 53 -1.45 5.39 13.63
CA LYS A 53 -1.16 6.84 13.71
C LYS A 53 -0.78 7.32 15.13
N ASP A 54 -0.77 6.45 16.13
CA ASP A 54 -0.38 6.75 17.52
C ASP A 54 0.89 5.95 17.89
N GLU A 55 1.89 6.42 18.65
CA GLU A 55 2.02 7.57 19.55
C GLU A 55 3.04 8.61 19.03
N LYS A 56 2.64 9.90 19.05
CA LYS A 56 3.56 11.03 18.88
C LYS A 56 4.58 11.04 20.03
N ASN A 57 5.75 10.48 19.82
CA ASN A 57 6.91 10.97 20.55
C ASN A 57 7.31 12.28 19.87
N LEU A 58 6.92 13.40 20.48
CA LEU A 58 7.05 14.78 19.96
C LEU A 58 8.49 15.14 19.53
N PHE A 59 9.47 14.29 19.84
CA PHE A 59 10.90 14.46 19.59
C PHE A 59 11.52 13.40 18.66
N SER A 60 10.85 12.29 18.31
CA SER A 60 11.45 11.25 17.45
C SER A 60 11.10 11.43 15.96
N GLU A 61 9.91 11.92 15.67
CA GLU A 61 9.37 12.01 14.31
C GLU A 61 10.04 13.06 13.41
N GLN A 62 10.68 14.09 13.97
CA GLN A 62 11.48 15.04 13.19
C GLN A 62 12.92 14.55 12.95
N ASN A 63 13.38 13.54 13.69
CA ASN A 63 14.79 13.12 13.69
C ASN A 63 15.06 11.83 12.90
N ASP A 64 14.02 11.08 12.50
CA ASP A 64 14.20 9.84 11.73
C ASP A 64 13.21 9.69 10.56
N PRO A 65 13.47 10.33 9.41
CA PRO A 65 12.71 10.08 8.18
C PRO A 65 12.84 8.62 7.70
N GLY A 66 13.88 7.89 8.11
CA GLY A 66 14.06 6.48 7.77
C GLY A 66 13.00 5.59 8.41
N ASP A 67 12.72 5.77 9.70
CA ASP A 67 11.68 5.02 10.45
C ASP A 67 10.29 5.15 9.78
N LYS A 68 9.93 6.36 9.34
CA LYS A 68 8.67 6.60 8.59
C LYS A 68 8.62 5.80 7.29
N ILE A 69 9.73 5.77 6.55
CA ILE A 69 9.83 5.02 5.29
C ILE A 69 9.73 3.51 5.55
N TYR A 70 10.47 2.98 6.52
CA TYR A 70 10.45 1.55 6.86
C TYR A 70 9.05 1.09 7.30
N LYS A 71 8.38 1.87 8.16
CA LYS A 71 7.00 1.58 8.58
C LYS A 71 6.03 1.58 7.40
N SER A 72 6.15 2.54 6.49
CA SER A 72 5.33 2.56 5.27
C SER A 72 5.56 1.33 4.41
N MET A 73 6.82 0.98 4.10
CA MET A 73 7.15 -0.20 3.30
C MET A 73 6.68 -1.50 3.96
N TYR A 74 6.81 -1.60 5.28
CA TYR A 74 6.31 -2.75 6.03
C TYR A 74 4.80 -2.89 5.91
N ARG A 75 4.05 -1.79 6.05
CA ARG A 75 2.59 -1.78 5.87
C ARG A 75 2.22 -2.13 4.43
N ASP A 76 2.95 -1.64 3.43
CA ASP A 76 2.74 -1.97 2.02
C ASP A 76 2.84 -3.48 1.77
N GLU A 77 3.93 -4.11 2.22
CA GLU A 77 4.13 -5.54 2.04
C GLU A 77 3.13 -6.37 2.85
N LEU A 78 2.88 -5.99 4.10
CA LEU A 78 1.90 -6.68 4.95
C LEU A 78 0.48 -6.61 4.34
N SER A 79 0.11 -5.48 3.74
CA SER A 79 -1.18 -5.31 3.09
C SER A 79 -1.33 -6.18 1.84
N LYS A 80 -0.26 -6.33 1.04
CA LYS A 80 -0.26 -7.20 -0.15
C LYS A 80 -0.37 -8.68 0.23
N VAL A 81 0.38 -9.14 1.24
CA VAL A 81 0.34 -10.55 1.65
C VAL A 81 -0.96 -10.91 2.37
N SER A 82 -1.61 -9.93 3.01
CA SER A 82 -2.90 -10.12 3.68
C SER A 82 -4.11 -9.96 2.76
N ALA A 83 -3.89 -9.48 1.52
CA ALA A 83 -4.95 -9.38 0.52
C ALA A 83 -5.52 -10.76 0.20
N GLY A 84 -6.84 -10.83 0.03
CA GLY A 84 -7.61 -12.07 -0.08
C GLY A 84 -8.16 -12.58 1.26
N GLY A 85 -7.61 -12.14 2.40
CA GLY A 85 -7.98 -12.63 3.73
C GLY A 85 -9.11 -11.87 4.44
N PHE A 86 -9.36 -10.61 4.08
CA PHE A 86 -10.37 -9.76 4.74
C PHE A 86 -11.77 -9.86 4.09
N GLY A 87 -11.87 -10.41 2.88
CA GLY A 87 -13.12 -10.67 2.18
C GLY A 87 -13.61 -9.54 1.27
N PHE A 88 -12.93 -8.38 1.23
CA PHE A 88 -13.30 -7.29 0.32
C PHE A 88 -13.01 -7.62 -1.14
N SER A 89 -11.91 -8.33 -1.41
CA SER A 89 -11.58 -8.80 -2.77
C SER A 89 -12.61 -9.79 -3.30
N GLN A 90 -13.11 -10.69 -2.44
CA GLN A 90 -14.13 -11.67 -2.77
C GLN A 90 -15.46 -10.98 -3.09
N MET A 91 -15.91 -10.08 -2.21
CA MET A 91 -17.15 -9.31 -2.43
C MET A 91 -17.14 -8.55 -3.75
N LEU A 92 -16.01 -7.88 -4.05
CA LEU A 92 -15.86 -7.14 -5.30
C LEU A 92 -15.80 -8.06 -6.52
N TYR A 93 -15.08 -9.18 -6.41
CA TYR A 93 -15.00 -10.18 -7.48
C TYR A 93 -16.38 -10.76 -7.80
N ASP A 94 -17.15 -11.14 -6.77
CA ASP A 94 -18.50 -11.71 -6.95
C ASP A 94 -19.45 -10.70 -7.60
N TYR A 95 -19.38 -9.43 -7.18
CA TYR A 95 -20.18 -8.38 -7.79
C TYR A 95 -19.86 -8.18 -9.28
N LEU A 96 -18.57 -8.23 -9.65
CA LEU A 96 -18.14 -8.01 -11.02
C LEU A 96 -18.38 -9.23 -11.91
N SER A 97 -18.22 -10.44 -11.38
CA SER A 97 -18.44 -11.70 -12.12
C SER A 97 -19.91 -11.96 -12.39
N GLN A 98 -20.82 -11.51 -11.51
CA GLN A 98 -22.27 -11.58 -11.73
C GLN A 98 -22.78 -10.58 -12.77
N LYS A 99 -21.98 -9.60 -13.16
CA LYS A 99 -22.35 -8.54 -14.10
C LYS A 99 -22.00 -8.88 -15.56
N HIS A 100 -21.56 -10.13 -15.80
CA HIS A 100 -21.34 -10.74 -17.12
C HIS A 100 -22.48 -11.67 -17.51
#